data_AF-A0AAU7PLW6-F1
#
_entry.id   AF-A0AAU7PLW6-F1
#
_cell.length_a   1.000
_cell.length_b   1.000
_cell.length_c   1.000
_cell.angle_alpha   90.00
_cell.angle_beta   90.00
_cell.angle_gamma   90.00
#
_symmetry.space_group_name_H-M   'P 1'
#
loop_
_entity.id
_entity.type
_entity.pdbx_description
1 polymer ?
#
loop_
_entity_poly.entity_id
_entity_poly.type
_entity_poly.pdbx_seq_one_letter_code
_entity_poly.pdbx_strand_id
1 'polypeptide(L)'
;MTVDKEWWRIIPVSINNAYGDPLTDIQIMDTYDKINKLYENNMRMSLCTKAVPSKEVYEILKTLPSDLKKMMFFQYSLTALDEGGYSFKEREEAIYRLYEILGQVTLMIRPVIPGKNDNIEDMTKIIQVASKTGRQVILGGIHDENKRKVLDEKFYEKVINLCQEYGVEYFNKTSCAAANQFQCDCWMHDLGTPINLEILDFLEYDYYIKNDRVVLRQATTGDLNFVKIITKSKPYTERLLNNYNILSFKINDNILECTSSWFSWSNNISCKIACDYCIIRKIDYLLANRKIGCFPGEINKIETKHNKQVNEQNCIKKENISEMISYDNLRKVQECRAHAILNF
;
A
#
# COMPACT_ATOMS: atom_id res chain seq x y z
N MET A 1 -8.20 -1.41 -31.58
CA MET A 1 -8.75 -0.43 -30.63
C MET A 1 -7.63 0.47 -30.18
N THR A 2 -7.81 1.79 -30.16
CA THR A 2 -6.79 2.74 -29.67
C THR A 2 -6.95 2.88 -28.17
N VAL A 3 -5.92 2.50 -27.41
CA VAL A 3 -5.87 2.73 -25.97
C VAL A 3 -5.85 4.23 -25.68
N ASP A 4 -6.62 4.68 -24.69
CA ASP A 4 -6.55 6.06 -24.19
C ASP A 4 -5.11 6.37 -23.76
N LYS A 5 -4.51 7.43 -24.33
CA LYS A 5 -3.12 7.82 -24.04
C LYS A 5 -2.89 8.23 -22.57
N GLU A 6 -3.95 8.38 -21.78
CA GLU A 6 -3.90 8.79 -20.37
C GLU A 6 -4.45 7.74 -19.39
N TRP A 7 -4.67 6.49 -19.83
CA TRP A 7 -5.24 5.43 -18.98
C TRP A 7 -4.52 5.24 -17.64
N TRP A 8 -3.21 5.46 -17.60
CA TRP A 8 -2.37 5.32 -16.41
C TRP A 8 -2.76 6.25 -15.26
N ARG A 9 -3.53 7.32 -15.52
CA ARG A 9 -4.03 8.24 -14.48
C ARG A 9 -4.95 7.55 -13.47
N ILE A 10 -5.56 6.42 -13.83
CA ILE A 10 -6.41 5.65 -12.91
C ILE A 10 -5.59 4.89 -11.85
N ILE A 11 -4.29 4.73 -12.05
CA ILE A 11 -3.43 3.93 -11.16
C ILE A 11 -3.19 4.71 -9.86
N PRO A 12 -3.62 4.20 -8.69
CA PRO A 12 -3.27 4.78 -7.40
C PRO A 12 -1.80 4.50 -7.07
N VAL A 13 -1.07 5.53 -6.65
CA VAL A 13 0.39 5.46 -6.46
C VAL A 13 0.78 5.59 -4.99
N SER A 14 1.67 4.72 -4.53
CA SER A 14 2.28 4.76 -3.21
C SER A 14 3.71 5.29 -3.32
N ILE A 15 3.97 6.48 -2.77
CA ILE A 15 5.25 7.17 -2.87
C ILE A 15 6.16 6.76 -1.72
N ASN A 16 7.37 6.27 -2.04
CA ASN A 16 8.45 6.05 -1.07
C ASN A 16 8.11 5.16 0.16
N ASN A 17 7.15 4.23 0.05
CA ASN A 17 6.68 3.42 1.18
C ASN A 17 7.32 2.02 1.29
N ALA A 18 8.09 1.56 0.29
CA ALA A 18 8.63 0.19 0.25
C ALA A 18 9.90 0.00 1.10
N TYR A 19 10.94 0.81 0.88
CA TYR A 19 12.15 0.86 1.70
C TYR A 19 12.71 2.27 1.75
N GLY A 20 12.20 3.06 2.67
CA GLY A 20 12.40 4.49 2.74
C GLY A 20 11.32 5.07 3.63
N ASP A 21 11.49 6.32 4.01
CA ASP A 21 10.43 7.04 4.70
C ASP A 21 10.28 8.39 4.00
N PRO A 22 9.07 8.67 3.45
CA PRO A 22 8.86 9.82 2.59
C PRO A 22 9.16 11.15 3.27
N LEU A 23 9.15 11.21 4.61
CA LEU A 23 9.30 12.42 5.40
C LEU A 23 10.62 12.51 6.15
N THR A 24 11.65 11.79 5.70
CA THR A 24 13.03 12.01 6.18
C THR A 24 13.71 13.13 5.39
N ASP A 25 14.69 13.80 6.02
CA ASP A 25 15.43 14.91 5.39
C ASP A 25 16.07 14.55 4.05
N ILE A 26 16.44 13.27 3.89
CA ILE A 26 17.10 12.77 2.68
C ILE A 26 16.11 12.34 1.58
N GLN A 27 14.82 12.21 1.89
CA GLN A 27 13.78 11.82 0.92
C GLN A 27 12.79 12.93 0.60
N ILE A 28 12.62 13.92 1.48
CA ILE A 28 11.49 14.87 1.37
C ILE A 28 11.43 15.59 0.02
N MET A 29 12.57 15.96 -0.58
CA MET A 29 12.57 16.61 -1.89
C MET A 29 12.13 15.66 -3.02
N ASP A 30 12.61 14.42 -3.03
CA ASP A 30 12.14 13.40 -3.98
C ASP A 30 10.65 13.09 -3.78
N THR A 31 10.19 13.04 -2.52
CA THR A 31 8.77 12.91 -2.19
C THR A 31 7.95 14.09 -2.71
N TYR A 32 8.42 15.33 -2.50
CA TYR A 32 7.76 16.57 -2.92
C TYR A 32 7.63 16.63 -4.45
N ASP A 33 8.67 16.29 -5.19
CA ASP A 33 8.67 16.26 -6.65
C ASP A 33 7.64 15.26 -7.19
N LYS A 34 7.58 14.06 -6.59
CA LYS A 34 6.60 13.02 -6.97
C LYS A 34 5.17 13.44 -6.65
N ILE A 35 4.95 14.04 -5.48
CA ILE A 35 3.65 14.60 -5.07
C ILE A 35 3.15 15.60 -6.12
N ASN A 36 3.97 16.60 -6.46
CA ASN A 36 3.60 17.61 -7.46
C ASN A 36 3.35 16.97 -8.82
N LYS A 37 4.16 15.98 -9.21
CA LYS A 37 3.98 15.32 -10.49
C LYS A 37 2.66 14.56 -10.58
N LEU A 38 2.26 13.87 -9.52
CA LEU A 38 0.97 13.18 -9.46
C LEU A 38 -0.20 14.16 -9.39
N TYR A 39 -0.03 15.27 -8.67
CA TYR A 39 -1.03 16.34 -8.57
C TYR A 39 -1.32 17.00 -9.94
N GLU A 40 -0.28 17.36 -10.71
CA GLU A 40 -0.39 17.89 -12.08
C GLU A 40 -1.19 16.97 -13.01
N ASN A 41 -1.25 15.68 -12.70
CA ASN A 41 -1.90 14.65 -13.52
C ASN A 41 -3.17 14.08 -12.88
N ASN A 42 -3.70 14.75 -11.86
CA ASN A 42 -4.93 14.38 -11.15
C ASN A 42 -4.93 12.93 -10.62
N MET A 43 -3.80 12.46 -10.10
CA MET A 43 -3.63 11.08 -9.62
C MET A 43 -3.75 10.97 -8.11
N ARG A 44 -4.43 9.91 -7.63
CA ARG A 44 -4.49 9.57 -6.21
C ARG A 44 -3.14 9.05 -5.72
N MET A 45 -2.72 9.54 -4.57
CA MET A 45 -1.43 9.20 -3.99
C MET A 45 -1.54 8.78 -2.52
N SER A 46 -0.62 7.92 -2.08
CA SER A 46 -0.50 7.45 -0.70
C SER A 46 0.92 7.64 -0.20
N LEU A 47 1.04 8.16 1.02
CA LEU A 47 2.29 8.25 1.77
C LEU A 47 2.09 7.63 3.14
N CYS A 48 3.09 6.91 3.61
CA CYS A 48 3.13 6.33 4.94
C CYS A 48 4.49 6.64 5.57
N THR A 49 4.49 7.40 6.65
CA THR A 49 5.69 7.70 7.41
C THR A 49 5.68 6.98 8.75
N LYS A 50 6.87 6.73 9.29
CA LYS A 50 7.14 6.40 10.67
C LYS A 50 8.17 7.36 11.29
N ALA A 51 8.70 8.30 10.51
CA ALA A 51 9.65 9.29 10.98
C ALA A 51 9.00 10.29 11.94
N VAL A 52 9.82 10.95 12.76
CA VAL A 52 9.50 12.23 13.35
C VAL A 52 10.14 13.28 12.43
N PRO A 53 9.36 14.00 11.62
CA PRO A 53 9.91 14.95 10.65
C PRO A 53 10.70 16.07 11.32
N SER A 54 11.75 16.55 10.65
CA SER A 54 12.46 17.76 11.02
C SER A 54 11.61 19.02 10.79
N LYS A 55 12.07 20.16 11.30
CA LYS A 55 11.41 21.45 11.08
C LYS A 55 11.33 21.76 9.58
N GLU A 56 12.40 21.50 8.84
CA GLU A 56 12.52 21.73 7.40
C GLU A 56 11.49 20.91 6.63
N VAL A 57 11.31 19.64 6.98
CA VAL A 57 10.29 18.78 6.36
C VAL A 57 8.88 19.34 6.61
N TYR A 58 8.57 19.78 7.83
CA TYR A 58 7.28 20.41 8.11
C TYR A 58 7.05 21.68 7.29
N GLU A 59 8.06 22.53 7.14
CA GLU A 59 7.93 23.75 6.33
C GLU A 59 7.67 23.42 4.85
N ILE A 60 8.30 22.38 4.30
CA ILE A 60 8.01 21.89 2.94
C ILE A 60 6.55 21.41 2.84
N LEU A 61 6.05 20.63 3.81
CA LEU A 61 4.66 20.14 3.76
C LEU A 61 3.63 21.28 3.87
N LYS A 62 3.96 22.37 4.56
CA LYS A 62 3.10 23.56 4.66
C LYS A 62 2.93 24.29 3.33
N THR A 63 3.90 24.21 2.42
CA THR A 63 3.80 24.87 1.10
C THR A 63 2.84 24.15 0.14
N LEU A 64 2.45 22.91 0.45
CA LEU A 64 1.55 22.14 -0.40
C LEU A 64 0.16 22.83 -0.48
N PRO A 65 -0.42 22.99 -1.69
CA PRO A 65 -1.77 23.53 -1.85
C PRO A 65 -2.83 22.68 -1.14
N SER A 66 -3.89 23.32 -0.67
CA SER A 66 -4.99 22.62 0.04
C SER A 66 -5.66 21.54 -0.80
N ASP A 67 -5.83 21.76 -2.12
CA ASP A 67 -6.46 20.77 -3.00
C ASP A 67 -5.54 19.57 -3.27
N LEU A 68 -4.23 19.78 -3.30
CA LEU A 68 -3.25 18.70 -3.36
C LEU A 68 -3.32 17.82 -2.11
N LYS A 69 -3.43 18.42 -0.92
CA LYS A 69 -3.57 17.68 0.34
C LYS A 69 -4.81 16.77 0.35
N LYS A 70 -5.92 17.20 -0.27
CA LYS A 70 -7.16 16.39 -0.40
C LYS A 70 -6.98 15.16 -1.30
N MET A 71 -6.04 15.19 -2.24
CA MET A 71 -5.72 14.07 -3.14
C MET A 71 -4.77 13.04 -2.52
N MET A 72 -4.29 13.31 -1.31
CA MET A 72 -3.28 12.53 -0.62
C MET A 72 -3.90 11.69 0.49
N PHE A 73 -3.69 10.37 0.43
CA PHE A 73 -4.00 9.44 1.51
C PHE A 73 -2.77 9.29 2.41
N PHE A 74 -2.70 10.10 3.47
CA PHE A 74 -1.57 10.14 4.37
C PHE A 74 -1.75 9.22 5.58
N GLN A 75 -0.73 8.41 5.84
CA GLN A 75 -0.68 7.47 6.95
C GLN A 75 0.52 7.73 7.85
N TYR A 76 0.35 7.47 9.15
CA TYR A 76 1.44 7.40 10.11
C TYR A 76 1.48 6.02 10.77
N SER A 77 2.60 5.31 10.66
CA SER A 77 2.80 4.02 11.31
C SER A 77 3.17 4.19 12.79
N LEU A 78 2.30 3.70 13.68
CA LEU A 78 2.47 3.81 15.13
C LEU A 78 2.30 2.44 15.79
N THR A 79 3.21 2.12 16.72
CA THR A 79 3.39 0.76 17.27
C THR A 79 3.70 0.74 18.76
N ALA A 80 3.87 1.89 19.41
CA ALA A 80 4.22 2.00 20.84
C ALA A 80 5.54 1.33 21.28
N LEU A 81 6.49 1.11 20.36
CA LEU A 81 7.81 0.50 20.67
C LEU A 81 8.99 1.48 20.54
N ASP A 82 8.74 2.79 20.67
CA ASP A 82 9.75 3.86 20.67
C ASP A 82 10.85 3.73 19.58
N GLU A 83 10.45 3.43 18.33
CA GLU A 83 11.45 3.12 17.30
C GLU A 83 12.21 4.35 16.80
N GLY A 84 13.41 4.13 16.25
CA GLY A 84 14.23 5.20 15.72
C GLY A 84 14.75 6.19 16.78
N GLY A 85 14.65 5.84 18.07
CA GLY A 85 15.11 6.68 19.17
C GLY A 85 14.11 7.74 19.62
N TYR A 86 12.86 7.70 19.13
CA TYR A 86 11.81 8.64 19.51
C TYR A 86 10.80 7.98 20.43
N SER A 87 10.47 8.65 21.52
CA SER A 87 9.41 8.24 22.44
C SER A 87 8.02 8.30 21.80
N PHE A 88 7.07 7.59 22.38
CA PHE A 88 5.66 7.67 22.00
C PHE A 88 5.14 9.12 21.98
N LYS A 89 5.51 9.94 22.98
CA LYS A 89 5.06 11.33 23.07
C LYS A 89 5.58 12.20 21.94
N GLU A 90 6.86 12.07 21.58
CA GLU A 90 7.42 12.79 20.42
C GLU A 90 6.72 12.40 19.11
N ARG A 91 6.35 11.13 18.97
CA ARG A 91 5.58 10.64 17.82
C ARG A 91 4.15 11.16 17.82
N GLU A 92 3.49 11.20 18.98
CA GLU A 92 2.17 11.81 19.15
C GLU A 92 2.19 13.30 18.74
N GLU A 93 3.16 14.07 19.23
CA GLU A 93 3.34 15.49 18.86
C GLU A 93 3.58 15.65 17.36
N ALA A 94 4.38 14.77 16.76
CA ALA A 94 4.61 14.77 15.31
C ALA A 94 3.33 14.48 14.52
N ILE A 95 2.54 13.51 14.97
CA ILE A 95 1.24 13.16 14.36
C ILE A 95 0.28 14.34 14.42
N TYR A 96 0.16 15.03 15.56
CA TYR A 96 -0.70 16.20 15.69
C TYR A 96 -0.26 17.33 14.78
N ARG A 97 1.04 17.61 14.69
CA ARG A 97 1.56 18.62 13.76
C ARG A 97 1.33 18.25 12.29
N LEU A 98 1.47 16.98 11.93
CA LEU A 98 1.13 16.49 10.58
C LEU A 98 -0.37 16.66 10.30
N TYR A 99 -1.23 16.38 11.29
CA TYR A 99 -2.67 16.58 11.18
C TYR A 99 -3.05 18.05 11.00
N GLU A 100 -2.42 18.97 11.73
CA GLU A 100 -2.61 20.42 11.54
C GLU A 100 -2.25 20.88 10.11
N ILE A 101 -1.21 20.29 9.52
CA ILE A 101 -0.72 20.67 8.18
C ILE A 101 -1.56 20.04 7.06
N LEU A 102 -1.92 18.75 7.23
CA LEU A 102 -2.52 17.92 6.18
C LEU A 102 -4.04 17.83 6.29
N GLY A 103 -4.61 18.11 7.45
CA GLY A 103 -6.04 18.00 7.75
C GLY A 103 -6.56 16.57 7.93
N GLN A 104 -5.79 15.55 7.51
CA GLN A 104 -6.16 14.15 7.68
C GLN A 104 -4.91 13.28 7.88
N VAL A 105 -4.92 12.46 8.93
CA VAL A 105 -3.87 11.47 9.23
C VAL A 105 -4.54 10.17 9.66
N THR A 106 -4.35 9.11 8.88
CA THR A 106 -4.76 7.75 9.26
C THR A 106 -3.64 7.07 10.03
N LEU A 107 -3.90 6.48 11.19
CA LEU A 107 -2.87 5.70 11.88
C LEU A 107 -2.81 4.27 11.33
N MET A 108 -1.61 3.77 11.09
CA MET A 108 -1.37 2.40 10.67
C MET A 108 -0.73 1.61 11.82
N ILE A 109 -1.51 0.74 12.44
CA ILE A 109 -1.05 -0.12 13.54
C ILE A 109 -0.34 -1.31 12.93
N ARG A 110 0.96 -1.16 12.66
CA ARG A 110 1.77 -2.24 12.08
C ARG A 110 3.26 -2.12 12.39
N PRO A 111 3.92 -3.23 12.78
CA PRO A 111 3.33 -4.52 13.14
C PRO A 111 2.75 -4.53 14.57
N VAL A 112 1.79 -5.42 14.80
CA VAL A 112 1.50 -5.93 16.14
C VAL A 112 2.35 -7.18 16.35
N ILE A 113 3.10 -7.24 17.44
CA ILE A 113 4.07 -8.28 17.74
C ILE A 113 3.73 -8.88 19.11
N PRO A 114 3.54 -10.21 19.19
CA PRO A 114 3.21 -10.90 20.43
C PRO A 114 4.21 -10.61 21.55
N GLY A 115 3.70 -10.26 22.72
CA GLY A 115 4.48 -9.94 23.92
C GLY A 115 5.30 -8.65 23.86
N LYS A 116 5.20 -7.85 22.78
CA LYS A 116 5.89 -6.56 22.65
C LYS A 116 4.91 -5.39 22.67
N ASN A 117 3.93 -5.38 21.76
CA ASN A 117 2.94 -4.30 21.62
C ASN A 117 1.53 -4.81 21.29
N ASP A 118 1.21 -6.03 21.73
CA ASP A 118 -0.10 -6.69 21.58
C ASP A 118 -0.95 -6.59 22.84
N ASN A 119 -0.65 -5.65 23.74
CA ASN A 119 -1.46 -5.39 24.92
C ASN A 119 -2.49 -4.29 24.66
N ILE A 120 -3.58 -4.31 25.43
CA ILE A 120 -4.70 -3.37 25.27
C ILE A 120 -4.32 -1.95 25.69
N GLU A 121 -3.38 -1.76 26.63
CA GLU A 121 -2.95 -0.44 27.06
C GLU A 121 -2.29 0.35 25.92
N ASP A 122 -1.38 -0.29 25.17
CA ASP A 122 -0.72 0.32 24.02
C ASP A 122 -1.70 0.56 22.87
N MET A 123 -2.65 -0.35 22.64
CA MET A 123 -3.71 -0.12 21.66
C MET A 123 -4.57 1.08 22.06
N THR A 124 -4.97 1.20 23.33
CA THR A 124 -5.73 2.35 23.83
C THR A 124 -4.99 3.66 23.58
N LYS A 125 -3.69 3.74 23.89
CA LYS A 125 -2.87 4.94 23.60
C LYS A 125 -2.91 5.30 22.12
N ILE A 126 -2.73 4.31 21.23
CA ILE A 126 -2.74 4.53 19.78
C ILE A 126 -4.13 4.99 19.29
N ILE A 127 -5.22 4.34 19.74
CA ILE A 127 -6.59 4.70 19.36
C ILE A 127 -6.97 6.11 19.87
N GLN A 128 -6.50 6.52 21.05
CA GLN A 128 -6.69 7.87 21.56
C GLN A 128 -5.98 8.94 20.71
N VAL A 129 -4.84 8.63 20.11
CA VAL A 129 -4.20 9.53 19.13
C VAL A 129 -5.03 9.60 17.84
N ALA A 130 -5.57 8.46 17.38
CA ALA A 130 -6.44 8.43 16.20
C ALA A 130 -7.72 9.26 16.39
N SER A 131 -8.36 9.20 17.56
CA SER A 131 -9.62 9.91 17.84
C SER A 131 -9.50 11.44 17.81
N LYS A 132 -8.30 11.95 18.05
CA LYS A 132 -7.93 13.38 18.02
C LYS A 132 -7.38 13.85 16.67
N THR A 133 -7.18 12.94 15.72
CA THR A 133 -6.61 13.22 14.40
C THR A 133 -7.62 12.85 13.33
N GLY A 134 -7.27 11.99 12.37
CA GLY A 134 -8.16 11.65 11.27
C GLY A 134 -9.26 10.66 11.59
N ARG A 135 -9.34 10.17 12.84
CA ARG A 135 -10.33 9.18 13.31
C ARG A 135 -10.37 7.90 12.49
N GLN A 136 -9.24 7.54 11.89
CA GLN A 136 -9.10 6.35 11.07
C GLN A 136 -7.88 5.55 11.50
N VAL A 137 -8.05 4.24 11.65
CA VAL A 137 -6.96 3.30 11.90
C VAL A 137 -6.96 2.16 10.89
N ILE A 138 -5.77 1.72 10.51
CA ILE A 138 -5.57 0.51 9.73
C ILE A 138 -4.98 -0.54 10.65
N LEU A 139 -5.75 -1.61 10.86
CA LEU A 139 -5.36 -2.74 11.69
C LEU A 139 -4.50 -3.70 10.85
N GLY A 140 -3.18 -3.69 11.09
CA GLY A 140 -2.27 -4.67 10.51
C GLY A 140 -2.41 -6.03 11.19
N GLY A 141 -2.09 -7.12 10.46
CA GLY A 141 -1.96 -8.49 10.99
C GLY A 141 -0.93 -8.59 12.14
N ILE A 142 -1.14 -9.51 13.09
CA ILE A 142 -0.15 -9.86 14.12
C ILE A 142 0.97 -10.64 13.45
N HIS A 143 2.23 -10.28 13.70
CA HIS A 143 3.36 -11.05 13.19
C HIS A 143 3.74 -12.15 14.20
N ASP A 144 3.72 -13.42 13.78
CA ASP A 144 4.30 -14.50 14.60
C ASP A 144 5.82 -14.37 14.71
N GLU A 145 6.46 -15.27 15.47
CA GLU A 145 7.93 -15.35 15.62
C GLU A 145 8.68 -15.44 14.28
N ASN A 146 8.02 -15.99 13.25
CA ASN A 146 8.53 -16.11 11.89
C ASN A 146 8.20 -14.87 11.03
N LYS A 147 7.60 -13.83 11.61
CA LYS A 147 7.11 -12.60 10.98
C LYS A 147 5.97 -12.83 9.98
N ARG A 148 5.23 -13.95 10.09
CA ARG A 148 4.04 -14.24 9.30
C ARG A 148 2.82 -13.58 9.93
N LYS A 149 1.92 -13.05 9.10
CA LYS A 149 0.67 -12.44 9.58
C LYS A 149 -0.31 -13.52 10.06
N VAL A 150 -0.67 -13.46 11.33
CA VAL A 150 -1.72 -14.21 12.02
C VAL A 150 -2.79 -13.23 12.46
N LEU A 151 -4.05 -13.67 12.55
CA LEU A 151 -5.09 -12.89 13.23
C LEU A 151 -5.43 -13.59 14.54
N ASP A 152 -5.21 -12.93 15.68
CA ASP A 152 -5.81 -13.32 16.95
C ASP A 152 -7.17 -12.62 17.07
N GLU A 153 -8.23 -13.34 16.73
CA GLU A 153 -9.59 -12.81 16.66
C GLU A 153 -10.02 -12.13 17.96
N LYS A 154 -9.63 -12.67 19.12
CA LYS A 154 -9.99 -12.08 20.42
C LYS A 154 -9.29 -10.76 20.66
N PHE A 155 -8.02 -10.66 20.27
CA PHE A 155 -7.30 -9.38 20.34
C PHE A 155 -7.92 -8.35 19.39
N TYR A 156 -8.18 -8.73 18.13
CA TYR A 156 -8.80 -7.81 17.16
C TYR A 156 -10.17 -7.34 17.61
N GLU A 157 -11.01 -8.22 18.17
CA GLU A 157 -12.34 -7.85 18.69
C GLU A 157 -12.22 -6.78 19.78
N LYS A 158 -11.27 -6.93 20.71
CA LYS A 158 -11.01 -5.89 21.72
C LYS A 158 -10.54 -4.57 21.12
N VAL A 159 -9.67 -4.60 20.12
CA VAL A 159 -9.21 -3.38 19.42
C VAL A 159 -10.36 -2.72 18.65
N ILE A 160 -11.25 -3.51 18.05
CA ILE A 160 -12.46 -3.03 17.37
C ILE A 160 -13.39 -2.33 18.38
N ASN A 161 -13.62 -2.94 19.55
CA ASN A 161 -14.43 -2.34 20.60
C ASN A 161 -13.83 -1.01 21.09
N LEU A 162 -12.50 -0.92 21.24
CA LEU A 162 -11.83 0.35 21.52
C LEU A 162 -12.06 1.37 20.41
N CYS A 163 -11.96 0.98 19.14
CA CYS A 163 -12.25 1.89 18.03
C CYS A 163 -13.67 2.46 18.12
N GLN A 164 -14.66 1.62 18.43
CA GLN A 164 -16.05 2.05 18.63
C GLN A 164 -16.19 3.00 19.83
N GLU A 165 -15.62 2.64 20.97
CA GLU A 165 -15.66 3.46 22.20
C GLU A 165 -15.11 4.88 21.98
N TYR A 166 -14.03 5.00 21.20
CA TYR A 166 -13.38 6.28 20.93
C TYR A 166 -13.85 6.98 19.64
N GLY A 167 -14.88 6.45 18.96
CA GLY A 167 -15.40 7.06 17.73
C GLY A 167 -14.41 7.05 16.55
N VAL A 168 -13.63 5.98 16.43
CA VAL A 168 -12.58 5.78 15.42
C VAL A 168 -13.00 4.69 14.43
N GLU A 169 -12.92 4.99 13.13
CA GLU A 169 -13.10 4.00 12.07
C GLU A 169 -11.89 3.07 11.98
N TYR A 170 -12.14 1.78 11.77
CA TYR A 170 -11.08 0.82 11.51
C TYR A 170 -11.20 0.18 10.13
N PHE A 171 -10.04 -0.05 9.52
CA PHE A 171 -9.90 -0.67 8.20
C PHE A 171 -8.88 -1.79 8.24
N ASN A 172 -9.09 -2.79 7.39
CA ASN A 172 -8.18 -3.93 7.24
C ASN A 172 -7.07 -3.69 6.20
N LYS A 173 -7.32 -2.78 5.24
CA LYS A 173 -6.42 -2.49 4.13
C LYS A 173 -6.36 -0.99 3.85
N THR A 174 -5.17 -0.52 3.47
CA THR A 174 -4.92 0.88 3.08
C THR A 174 -5.79 1.32 1.90
N SER A 175 -6.03 0.44 0.93
CA SER A 175 -6.92 0.74 -0.20
C SER A 175 -8.39 0.90 0.19
N CYS A 176 -8.86 0.25 1.26
CA CYS A 176 -10.22 0.48 1.76
C CYS A 176 -10.34 1.83 2.46
N ALA A 177 -9.37 2.15 3.33
CA ALA A 177 -9.33 3.42 4.04
C ALA A 177 -9.21 4.61 3.05
N ALA A 178 -8.37 4.46 2.03
CA ALA A 178 -8.22 5.47 0.99
C ALA A 178 -9.50 5.64 0.15
N ALA A 179 -10.17 4.54 -0.22
CA ALA A 179 -11.44 4.60 -0.94
C ALA A 179 -12.53 5.32 -0.13
N ASN A 180 -12.59 5.07 1.18
CA ASN A 180 -13.46 5.81 2.10
C ASN A 180 -13.08 7.30 2.14
N GLN A 181 -11.80 7.66 2.35
CA GLN A 181 -11.36 9.06 2.40
C GLN A 181 -11.67 9.80 1.09
N PHE A 182 -11.47 9.15 -0.05
CA PHE A 182 -11.73 9.73 -1.38
C PHE A 182 -13.18 9.58 -1.84
N GLN A 183 -14.05 8.96 -1.03
CA GLN A 183 -15.48 8.73 -1.34
C GLN A 183 -15.66 8.09 -2.72
N CYS A 184 -14.95 6.98 -2.98
CA CYS A 184 -14.98 6.27 -4.25
C CYS A 184 -15.02 4.76 -4.07
N ASP A 185 -15.23 4.03 -5.18
CA ASP A 185 -15.13 2.57 -5.19
C ASP A 185 -13.76 2.10 -4.71
N CYS A 186 -13.76 1.07 -3.87
CA CYS A 186 -12.57 0.40 -3.42
C CYS A 186 -12.01 -0.47 -4.54
N TRP A 187 -10.92 -0.01 -5.16
CA TRP A 187 -10.21 -0.72 -6.22
C TRP A 187 -9.54 -2.05 -5.80
N MET A 188 -9.77 -2.50 -4.57
CA MET A 188 -9.39 -3.83 -4.09
C MET A 188 -10.56 -4.82 -3.99
N HIS A 189 -11.78 -4.33 -3.74
CA HIS A 189 -12.94 -5.16 -3.37
C HIS A 189 -14.21 -4.85 -4.17
N ASP A 190 -14.44 -3.61 -4.57
CA ASP A 190 -15.60 -3.21 -5.37
C ASP A 190 -15.29 -3.48 -6.84
N LEU A 191 -15.27 -4.78 -7.15
CA LEU A 191 -14.86 -5.33 -8.42
C LEU A 191 -16.09 -5.82 -9.18
N GLY A 192 -16.12 -5.57 -10.48
CA GLY A 192 -17.22 -5.96 -11.36
C GLY A 192 -16.74 -6.70 -12.61
N THR A 193 -17.52 -6.55 -13.67
CA THR A 193 -17.15 -7.02 -15.01
C THR A 193 -15.88 -6.32 -15.49
N PRO A 194 -14.90 -7.04 -16.08
CA PRO A 194 -13.68 -6.46 -16.59
C PRO A 194 -13.91 -5.32 -17.57
N ILE A 195 -13.26 -4.20 -17.33
CA ILE A 195 -13.15 -3.07 -18.25
C ILE A 195 -11.71 -2.90 -18.73
N ASN A 196 -11.48 -1.99 -19.67
CA ASN A 196 -10.17 -1.60 -20.18
C ASN A 196 -9.26 -2.77 -20.62
N LEU A 197 -9.85 -3.80 -21.25
CA LEU A 197 -9.14 -5.00 -21.69
C LEU A 197 -8.08 -4.68 -22.75
N GLU A 198 -8.30 -3.64 -23.54
CA GLU A 198 -7.34 -3.13 -24.52
C GLU A 198 -6.02 -2.66 -23.89
N ILE A 199 -6.01 -2.31 -22.59
CA ILE A 199 -4.78 -2.00 -21.85
C ILE A 199 -4.00 -3.28 -21.58
N LEU A 200 -4.66 -4.40 -21.31
CA LEU A 200 -3.97 -5.68 -21.14
C LEU A 200 -3.32 -6.13 -22.45
N ASP A 201 -4.01 -5.91 -23.58
CA ASP A 201 -3.46 -6.16 -24.92
C ASP A 201 -2.24 -5.27 -25.18
N PHE A 202 -2.33 -3.97 -24.86
CA PHE A 202 -1.23 -3.01 -25.00
C PHE A 202 -0.02 -3.36 -24.13
N LEU A 203 -0.26 -3.89 -22.94
CA LEU A 203 0.78 -4.36 -22.03
C LEU A 203 1.22 -5.80 -22.33
N GLU A 204 0.76 -6.39 -23.43
CA GLU A 204 1.12 -7.72 -23.92
C GLU A 204 0.87 -8.86 -22.91
N TYR A 205 -0.09 -8.68 -21.98
CA TYR A 205 -0.52 -9.77 -21.10
C TYR A 205 -1.13 -10.92 -21.92
N ASP A 206 -0.73 -12.16 -21.65
CA ASP A 206 -1.35 -13.35 -22.21
C ASP A 206 -2.55 -13.76 -21.34
N TYR A 207 -3.76 -13.48 -21.82
CA TYR A 207 -5.00 -13.71 -21.09
C TYR A 207 -6.15 -14.14 -21.99
N TYR A 208 -7.19 -14.67 -21.34
CA TYR A 208 -8.49 -14.90 -21.96
C TYR A 208 -9.61 -14.56 -20.97
N ILE A 209 -10.83 -14.44 -21.49
CA ILE A 209 -12.03 -14.20 -20.68
C ILE A 209 -12.75 -15.53 -20.46
N LYS A 210 -13.09 -15.85 -19.21
CA LYS A 210 -13.93 -17.00 -18.84
C LYS A 210 -14.93 -16.59 -17.77
N ASN A 211 -16.23 -16.77 -18.03
CA ASN A 211 -17.30 -16.40 -17.11
C ASN A 211 -17.15 -14.96 -16.59
N ASP A 212 -16.99 -14.00 -17.51
CA ASP A 212 -16.79 -12.57 -17.23
C ASP A 212 -15.62 -12.26 -16.30
N ARG A 213 -14.55 -13.07 -16.35
CA ARG A 213 -13.33 -12.88 -15.56
C ARG A 213 -12.10 -12.91 -16.45
N VAL A 214 -11.15 -12.04 -16.13
CA VAL A 214 -9.80 -12.07 -16.73
C VAL A 214 -9.03 -13.25 -16.15
N VAL A 215 -8.56 -14.14 -17.02
CA VAL A 215 -7.69 -15.25 -16.66
C VAL A 215 -6.38 -15.11 -17.40
N LEU A 216 -5.32 -14.78 -16.65
CA LEU A 216 -3.95 -14.72 -17.14
C LEU A 216 -3.40 -16.16 -17.29
N ARG A 217 -2.66 -16.44 -18.36
CA ARG A 217 -1.94 -17.73 -18.49
C ARG A 217 -0.87 -17.88 -17.41
N GLN A 218 -0.18 -16.79 -17.13
CA GLN A 218 0.81 -16.71 -16.06
C GLN A 218 0.84 -15.32 -15.44
N ALA A 219 1.13 -15.23 -14.15
CA ALA A 219 1.15 -13.97 -13.42
C ALA A 219 2.00 -14.06 -12.15
N THR A 220 2.54 -12.94 -11.69
CA THR A 220 2.99 -12.76 -10.30
C THR A 220 1.84 -12.30 -9.40
N THR A 221 2.07 -12.17 -8.09
CA THR A 221 1.10 -11.49 -7.20
C THR A 221 0.99 -9.99 -7.52
N GLY A 222 2.08 -9.37 -7.98
CA GLY A 222 2.08 -7.99 -8.48
C GLY A 222 1.15 -7.80 -9.66
N ASP A 223 1.24 -8.68 -10.66
CA ASP A 223 0.36 -8.65 -11.85
C ASP A 223 -1.11 -8.76 -11.46
N LEU A 224 -1.46 -9.68 -10.55
CA LEU A 224 -2.85 -9.82 -10.09
C LEU A 224 -3.39 -8.56 -9.38
N ASN A 225 -2.54 -7.80 -8.67
CA ASN A 225 -2.95 -6.52 -8.10
C ASN A 225 -3.06 -5.43 -9.16
N PHE A 226 -2.11 -5.40 -10.10
CA PHE A 226 -2.06 -4.39 -11.13
C PHE A 226 -3.22 -4.53 -12.11
N VAL A 227 -3.43 -5.72 -12.67
CA VAL A 227 -4.57 -6.03 -13.55
C VAL A 227 -5.90 -5.70 -12.86
N LYS A 228 -6.04 -6.00 -11.57
CA LYS A 228 -7.23 -5.63 -10.79
C LYS A 228 -7.52 -4.12 -10.82
N ILE A 229 -6.49 -3.27 -10.69
CA ILE A 229 -6.65 -1.80 -10.78
C ILE A 229 -7.14 -1.42 -12.17
N ILE A 230 -6.52 -1.98 -13.21
CA ILE A 230 -6.77 -1.61 -14.61
C ILE A 230 -8.18 -2.02 -15.03
N THR A 231 -8.55 -3.26 -14.72
CA THR A 231 -9.80 -3.85 -15.21
C THR A 231 -10.96 -3.70 -14.26
N LYS A 232 -10.74 -3.17 -13.05
CA LYS A 232 -11.72 -3.12 -11.95
C LYS A 232 -12.44 -4.45 -11.73
N SER A 233 -11.76 -5.56 -11.99
CA SER A 233 -12.32 -6.91 -11.88
C SER A 233 -11.39 -7.79 -11.06
N LYS A 234 -11.86 -8.98 -10.67
CA LYS A 234 -11.03 -9.98 -9.98
C LYS A 234 -10.28 -10.84 -11.01
N PRO A 235 -8.95 -10.67 -11.20
CA PRO A 235 -8.19 -11.50 -12.11
C PRO A 235 -7.85 -12.84 -11.47
N TYR A 236 -7.64 -13.82 -12.34
CA TYR A 236 -7.13 -15.14 -12.01
C TYR A 236 -5.89 -15.46 -12.85
N THR A 237 -5.11 -16.44 -12.43
CA THR A 237 -4.01 -17.00 -13.22
C THR A 237 -4.03 -18.52 -13.22
N GLU A 238 -3.65 -19.13 -14.34
CA GLU A 238 -3.41 -20.58 -14.44
C GLU A 238 -2.08 -20.97 -13.79
N ARG A 239 -1.06 -20.11 -13.90
CA ARG A 239 0.28 -20.33 -13.32
C ARG A 239 0.74 -19.11 -12.52
N LEU A 240 1.00 -19.30 -11.22
CA LEU A 240 1.66 -18.28 -10.40
C LEU A 240 3.18 -18.37 -10.57
N LEU A 241 3.80 -17.32 -11.10
CA LEU A 241 5.26 -17.24 -11.27
C LEU A 241 5.97 -17.03 -9.93
N ASN A 242 5.49 -16.12 -9.08
CA ASN A 242 6.00 -15.95 -7.71
C ASN A 242 4.96 -15.19 -6.85
N ASN A 243 5.15 -15.23 -5.52
CA ASN A 243 4.24 -14.55 -4.58
C ASN A 243 4.61 -13.07 -4.30
N TYR A 244 5.69 -12.58 -4.91
CA TYR A 244 6.13 -11.20 -4.72
C TYR A 244 5.19 -10.24 -5.45
N ASN A 245 5.13 -9.01 -4.93
CA ASN A 245 4.31 -7.95 -5.50
C ASN A 245 4.96 -7.29 -6.73
N ILE A 246 6.04 -7.85 -7.27
CA ILE A 246 6.72 -7.36 -8.47
C ILE A 246 5.89 -7.67 -9.72
N LEU A 247 5.83 -6.80 -10.70
CA LEU A 247 5.19 -7.09 -11.98
C LEU A 247 6.09 -8.02 -12.83
N SER A 248 5.48 -8.77 -13.75
CA SER A 248 6.21 -9.65 -14.68
C SER A 248 6.96 -8.91 -15.80
N PHE A 249 6.68 -7.61 -15.97
CA PHE A 249 7.38 -6.73 -16.89
C PHE A 249 8.16 -5.64 -16.15
N LYS A 250 9.11 -5.04 -16.86
CA LYS A 250 9.95 -3.94 -16.35
C LYS A 250 9.93 -2.79 -17.32
N ILE A 251 10.24 -1.61 -16.79
CA ILE A 251 10.45 -0.39 -17.57
C ILE A 251 11.92 -0.03 -17.44
N ASN A 252 12.65 -0.11 -18.55
CA ASN A 252 14.10 -0.07 -18.57
C ASN A 252 14.65 -1.14 -17.58
N ASP A 253 15.42 -0.72 -16.58
CA ASP A 253 15.93 -1.59 -15.51
C ASP A 253 15.14 -1.49 -14.19
N ASN A 254 14.05 -0.72 -14.15
CA ASN A 254 13.26 -0.54 -12.95
C ASN A 254 12.36 -1.76 -12.71
N ILE A 255 12.47 -2.32 -11.50
CA ILE A 255 11.50 -3.30 -11.00
C ILE A 255 10.21 -2.57 -10.70
N LEU A 256 9.10 -2.98 -11.31
CA LEU A 256 7.79 -2.44 -11.01
C LEU A 256 7.14 -3.27 -9.91
N GLU A 257 6.40 -2.63 -9.01
CA GLU A 257 5.74 -3.30 -7.89
C GLU A 257 4.32 -2.77 -7.71
N CYS A 258 3.38 -3.68 -7.50
CA CYS A 258 2.02 -3.36 -7.11
C CYS A 258 1.59 -4.16 -5.87
N THR A 259 1.55 -3.49 -4.72
CA THR A 259 1.26 -4.11 -3.42
C THR A 259 -0.10 -3.66 -2.89
N SER A 260 -1.01 -4.62 -2.63
CA SER A 260 -2.36 -4.32 -2.12
C SER A 260 -3.11 -3.31 -3.00
N SER A 261 -2.92 -3.45 -4.31
CA SER A 261 -3.41 -2.53 -5.33
C SER A 261 -2.95 -1.08 -5.17
N TRP A 262 -1.72 -0.86 -4.71
CA TRP A 262 -0.99 0.40 -4.86
C TRP A 262 0.21 0.17 -5.74
N PHE A 263 0.36 0.97 -6.80
CA PHE A 263 1.58 0.97 -7.60
C PHE A 263 2.67 1.73 -6.86
N SER A 264 3.81 1.11 -6.62
CA SER A 264 4.90 1.72 -5.86
C SER A 264 5.71 2.67 -6.75
N TRP A 265 5.97 3.91 -6.32
CA TRP A 265 6.96 4.80 -6.91
C TRP A 265 7.94 5.25 -5.83
N SER A 266 8.97 4.44 -5.61
CA SER A 266 9.87 4.55 -4.46
C SER A 266 11.33 4.69 -4.89
N ASN A 267 12.04 5.61 -4.25
CA ASN A 267 13.50 5.59 -4.24
C ASN A 267 13.94 4.87 -2.97
N ASN A 268 14.27 3.57 -3.09
CA ASN A 268 14.60 2.79 -1.93
C ASN A 268 15.99 3.14 -1.42
N ILE A 269 16.06 3.52 -0.15
CA ILE A 269 17.30 3.84 0.55
C ILE A 269 17.32 3.17 1.91
N SER A 270 18.51 2.96 2.47
CA SER A 270 18.67 2.39 3.81
C SER A 270 17.79 3.11 4.86
N CYS A 271 16.90 2.34 5.50
CA CYS A 271 15.97 2.86 6.50
C CYS A 271 16.71 3.25 7.79
N LYS A 272 16.65 4.53 8.15
CA LYS A 272 17.28 5.08 9.36
C LYS A 272 16.57 4.72 10.68
N ILE A 273 15.29 4.33 10.64
CA ILE A 273 14.50 3.97 11.83
C ILE A 273 14.98 2.63 12.43
N ALA A 274 15.50 1.76 11.57
CA ALA A 274 16.24 0.54 11.95
C ALA A 274 15.54 -0.46 12.89
N CYS A 275 14.21 -0.61 12.80
CA CYS A 275 13.45 -1.58 13.61
C CYS A 275 14.01 -3.01 13.51
N ASP A 276 14.29 -3.65 14.65
CA ASP A 276 14.80 -5.02 14.77
C ASP A 276 13.84 -6.07 14.14
N TYR A 277 12.54 -5.80 14.23
CA TYR A 277 11.49 -6.67 13.71
C TYR A 277 11.16 -6.45 12.23
N CYS A 278 11.78 -5.47 11.54
CA CYS A 278 11.42 -5.12 10.16
C CYS A 278 11.49 -6.33 9.21
N ILE A 279 10.40 -6.63 8.49
CA ILE A 279 10.35 -7.74 7.53
C ILE A 279 11.01 -7.38 6.20
N ILE A 280 11.09 -6.09 5.86
CA ILE A 280 11.70 -5.64 4.60
C ILE A 280 13.18 -6.03 4.54
N ARG A 281 13.87 -6.09 5.68
CA ARG A 281 15.25 -6.61 5.81
C ARG A 281 15.41 -8.10 5.44
N LYS A 282 14.32 -8.83 5.20
CA LYS A 282 14.32 -10.23 4.74
C LYS A 282 13.97 -10.36 3.25
N ILE A 283 13.76 -9.24 2.54
CA ILE A 283 13.35 -9.24 1.14
C ILE A 283 14.56 -8.81 0.29
N ASP A 284 15.23 -9.77 -0.33
CA ASP A 284 16.54 -9.57 -0.98
C ASP A 284 16.58 -8.41 -1.98
N TYR A 285 15.55 -8.29 -2.83
CA TYR A 285 15.53 -7.24 -3.85
C TYR A 285 15.34 -5.83 -3.28
N LEU A 286 14.98 -5.69 -2.00
CA LEU A 286 14.81 -4.43 -1.27
C LEU A 286 16.02 -4.06 -0.41
N LEU A 287 17.06 -4.91 -0.33
CA LEU A 287 18.24 -4.67 0.53
C LEU A 287 19.20 -3.61 -0.04
N ALA A 288 19.23 -3.43 -1.35
CA ALA A 288 20.11 -2.46 -2.01
C ALA A 288 19.38 -1.14 -2.28
N ASN A 289 20.12 -0.02 -2.22
CA ASN A 289 19.62 1.26 -2.68
C ASN A 289 19.24 1.14 -4.16
N ARG A 290 17.96 1.34 -4.49
CA ARG A 290 17.45 1.18 -5.85
C ARG A 290 16.11 1.87 -6.06
N LYS A 291 15.78 2.17 -7.31
CA LYS A 291 14.44 2.63 -7.66
C LYS A 291 13.49 1.43 -7.80
N ILE A 292 12.30 1.56 -7.22
CA ILE A 292 11.17 0.64 -7.41
C ILE A 292 10.03 1.43 -8.04
N GLY A 293 9.54 0.93 -9.16
CA GLY A 293 8.53 1.57 -9.98
C GLY A 293 9.00 2.86 -10.64
N CYS A 294 8.04 3.65 -11.09
CA CYS A 294 8.25 4.83 -11.90
C CYS A 294 7.04 5.78 -11.82
N PHE A 295 7.06 6.88 -12.56
CA PHE A 295 5.81 7.60 -12.83
C PHE A 295 4.93 6.74 -13.76
N PRO A 296 3.64 6.50 -13.47
CA PRO A 296 2.82 5.61 -14.30
C PRO A 296 2.70 6.02 -15.78
N GLY A 297 2.78 7.32 -16.10
CA GLY A 297 2.80 7.80 -17.48
C GLY A 297 4.03 7.35 -18.30
N GLU A 298 5.07 6.82 -17.66
CA GLU A 298 6.22 6.20 -18.35
C GLU A 298 5.88 4.81 -18.90
N ILE A 299 4.83 4.14 -18.39
CA ILE A 299 4.37 2.84 -18.89
C ILE A 299 3.95 2.95 -20.37
N ASN A 300 3.42 4.10 -20.79
CA ASN A 300 2.99 4.34 -22.17
C ASN A 300 4.13 4.52 -23.18
N LYS A 301 5.36 4.74 -22.71
CA LYS A 301 6.45 5.23 -23.56
C LYS A 301 7.41 4.15 -24.01
N ILE A 302 7.19 2.89 -23.64
CA ILE A 302 8.24 1.88 -23.70
C ILE A 302 7.72 0.61 -24.36
N GLU A 303 8.54 0.03 -25.23
CA GLU A 303 8.40 -1.35 -25.69
C GLU A 303 8.42 -2.27 -24.46
N THR A 304 7.27 -2.84 -24.11
CA THR A 304 7.12 -3.78 -23.00
C THR A 304 8.00 -5.00 -23.22
N LYS A 305 9.21 -4.99 -22.64
CA LYS A 305 10.01 -6.21 -22.57
C LYS A 305 9.45 -7.08 -21.45
N HIS A 306 8.54 -7.98 -21.79
CA HIS A 306 8.18 -9.06 -20.89
C HIS A 306 9.44 -9.79 -20.46
N ASN A 307 9.67 -9.82 -19.16
CA ASN A 307 10.89 -10.37 -18.62
C ASN A 307 10.78 -11.90 -18.70
N LYS A 308 11.24 -12.50 -19.80
CA LYS A 308 11.39 -13.97 -19.93
C LYS A 308 12.29 -14.56 -18.83
N GLN A 309 13.02 -13.72 -18.10
CA GLN A 309 13.82 -14.04 -16.92
C GLN A 309 13.24 -13.43 -15.62
N VAL A 310 11.93 -13.52 -15.38
CA VAL A 310 11.47 -13.55 -13.98
C VAL A 310 11.99 -14.86 -13.41
N ASN A 311 13.17 -14.79 -12.79
CA ASN A 311 13.93 -15.92 -12.27
C ASN A 311 12.99 -16.90 -11.55
N GLU A 312 12.84 -18.11 -12.10
CA GLU A 312 12.06 -19.22 -11.54
C GLU A 312 12.57 -19.66 -10.15
N GLN A 313 13.69 -19.07 -9.69
CA GLN A 313 14.44 -19.46 -8.50
C GLN A 313 13.72 -19.25 -7.16
N ASN A 314 12.54 -18.63 -7.12
CA ASN A 314 11.71 -18.54 -5.92
C ASN A 314 10.22 -18.79 -6.21
N CYS A 315 9.91 -19.56 -7.27
CA CYS A 315 8.56 -20.11 -7.43
C CYS A 315 8.25 -20.97 -6.21
N ILE A 316 7.36 -20.51 -5.33
CA ILE A 316 6.61 -21.47 -4.52
C ILE A 316 5.78 -22.26 -5.54
N LYS A 317 6.31 -23.40 -5.99
CA LYS A 317 5.51 -24.41 -6.67
C LYS A 317 4.52 -24.91 -5.63
N LYS A 318 3.35 -24.28 -5.55
CA LYS A 318 2.20 -24.93 -4.92
C LYS A 318 1.75 -26.00 -5.90
N GLU A 319 2.41 -27.14 -5.82
CA GLU A 319 1.98 -28.39 -6.43
C GLU A 319 0.62 -28.71 -5.81
N ASN A 320 -0.43 -28.75 -6.63
CA ASN A 320 -1.85 -28.90 -6.26
C ASN A 320 -2.60 -27.62 -5.86
N ILE A 321 -2.84 -26.74 -6.83
CA ILE A 321 -4.11 -26.00 -6.85
C ILE A 321 -4.78 -26.35 -8.18
N SER A 322 -5.74 -27.28 -8.15
CA SER A 322 -6.54 -27.71 -9.31
C SER A 322 -7.53 -26.64 -9.79
N GLU A 323 -7.35 -25.38 -9.41
CA GLU A 323 -8.29 -24.29 -9.61
C GLU A 323 -7.53 -23.00 -9.90
N MET A 324 -8.13 -22.16 -10.74
CA MET A 324 -7.65 -20.83 -11.09
C MET A 324 -7.23 -20.03 -9.84
N ILE A 325 -6.00 -19.50 -9.84
CA ILE A 325 -5.41 -18.82 -8.68
C ILE A 325 -5.74 -17.33 -8.74
N SER A 326 -6.36 -16.80 -7.71
CA SER A 326 -6.56 -15.36 -7.51
C SER A 326 -5.71 -14.83 -6.35
N TYR A 327 -5.63 -13.51 -6.21
CA TYR A 327 -4.95 -12.87 -5.08
C TYR A 327 -5.44 -13.39 -3.71
N ASP A 328 -6.73 -13.71 -3.61
CA ASP A 328 -7.39 -14.17 -2.38
C ASP A 328 -6.94 -15.58 -1.97
N ASN A 329 -6.39 -16.38 -2.90
CA ASN A 329 -5.78 -17.67 -2.59
C ASN A 329 -4.36 -17.52 -2.02
N LEU A 330 -3.77 -16.33 -2.10
CA LEU A 330 -2.37 -16.04 -1.73
C LEU A 330 -2.24 -15.21 -0.45
N ARG A 331 -3.34 -14.59 -0.02
CA ARG A 331 -3.39 -13.68 1.14
C ARG A 331 -4.69 -13.91 1.91
N LYS A 332 -4.66 -13.72 3.22
CA LYS A 332 -5.88 -13.77 4.03
C LYS A 332 -6.86 -12.70 3.56
N VAL A 333 -8.05 -13.12 3.15
CA VAL A 333 -9.14 -12.22 2.76
C VAL A 333 -9.70 -11.56 4.01
N GLN A 334 -9.92 -10.25 3.92
CA GLN A 334 -10.57 -9.47 4.96
C GLN A 334 -11.68 -8.67 4.29
N GLU A 335 -12.78 -8.47 5.02
CA GLU A 335 -13.92 -7.70 4.55
C GLU A 335 -13.53 -6.27 4.13
N CYS A 336 -14.19 -5.77 3.09
CA CYS A 336 -14.11 -4.37 2.70
C CYS A 336 -14.87 -3.50 3.69
N ARG A 337 -14.22 -2.45 4.20
CA ARG A 337 -14.85 -1.48 5.11
C ARG A 337 -14.92 -0.08 4.51
N ALA A 338 -14.69 0.07 3.20
CA ALA A 338 -14.71 1.38 2.54
C ALA A 338 -16.07 2.08 2.67
N HIS A 339 -17.16 1.30 2.63
CA HIS A 339 -18.55 1.78 2.68
C HIS A 339 -19.25 1.48 4.02
N ALA A 340 -18.49 1.08 5.04
CA ALA A 340 -19.08 0.76 6.33
C ALA A 340 -19.66 2.05 6.94
N ILE A 341 -20.98 2.12 7.09
CA ILE A 341 -21.63 3.20 7.84
C ILE A 341 -21.31 2.98 9.31
N LEU A 342 -20.73 3.99 9.96
CA LEU A 342 -20.60 4.00 11.40
C LEU A 342 -21.99 4.17 12.02
N ASN A 343 -22.50 3.07 12.58
CA ASN A 343 -23.60 3.16 13.54
C ASN A 343 -22.96 3.45 14.89
N PHE A 344 -22.88 4.73 15.27
CA PHE A 344 -22.51 5.15 16.61
C PHE A 344 -23.72 5.21 17.53
#